data_AF-A0A3N5WHW0-F1
#
_entry.id   AF-A0A3N5WHW0-F1
#
_cell.length_a   1.000
_cell.length_b   1.000
_cell.length_c   1.000
_cell.angle_alpha   90.00
_cell.angle_beta   90.00
_cell.angle_gamma   90.00
#
_symmetry.space_group_name_H-M   'P 1'
#
loop_
_entity.id
_entity.type
_entity.pdbx_description
1 polymer ?
#
loop_
_entity_poly.entity_id
_entity_poly.type
_entity_poly.pdbx_seq_one_letter_code
_entity_poly.pdbx_strand_id
1 'polypeptide(L)'
;MPGRKVLVAVLVAAAALGYALLRSGWNGGAGEDRAAGGPGGGKAGAGRPAEGAALRVLSLSPNVTEILFRLGLDEEIAGVTDFCRFPAAAAGKPKVGARLNQNLERMFALEPTL
;
A
#
# COMPACT_ATOMS: atom_id res chain seq x y z
N MET A 1 23.15 16.38 37.06
CA MET A 1 23.78 15.71 35.90
C MET A 1 22.92 15.87 34.64
N PRO A 2 23.06 17.00 33.90
CA PRO A 2 22.21 17.35 32.75
C PRO A 2 22.64 16.73 31.40
N GLY A 3 23.77 16.02 31.33
CA GLY A 3 24.41 15.65 30.05
C GLY A 3 23.61 14.72 29.12
N ARG A 4 22.83 13.78 29.66
CA ARG A 4 22.14 12.79 28.81
C ARG A 4 20.94 13.38 28.04
N LYS A 5 20.26 14.38 28.61
CA LYS A 5 19.12 15.05 27.93
C LYS A 5 19.59 15.97 26.81
N VAL A 6 20.72 16.65 27.00
CA VAL A 6 21.33 17.52 25.98
C VAL A 6 21.85 16.69 24.81
N LEU A 7 22.51 15.56 25.08
CA LEU A 7 22.99 14.66 24.04
C LEU A 7 21.84 14.12 23.16
N VAL A 8 20.73 13.71 23.77
CA VAL A 8 19.56 13.22 23.03
C VAL A 8 18.94 14.33 22.17
N ALA A 9 18.83 15.57 22.69
CA ALA A 9 18.30 16.69 21.92
C ALA A 9 19.17 17.03 20.69
N VAL A 10 20.50 16.99 20.84
CA VAL A 10 21.44 17.22 19.73
C VAL A 10 21.35 16.13 18.66
N LEU A 11 21.23 14.86 19.06
CA LEU A 11 21.09 13.75 18.11
C LEU A 11 19.79 13.82 17.32
N VAL A 12 18.67 14.19 17.96
CA VAL A 12 17.38 14.36 17.29
C VAL A 12 17.42 15.54 16.30
N ALA A 13 18.03 16.66 16.68
CA ALA A 13 18.18 17.82 15.80
C ALA A 13 19.06 17.50 14.58
N ALA A 14 20.15 16.76 14.77
CA ALA A 14 21.04 16.34 13.67
C ALA A 14 20.34 15.37 12.70
N ALA A 15 19.52 14.44 13.21
CA ALA A 15 18.74 13.52 12.37
C ALA A 15 17.67 14.25 11.55
N ALA A 16 16.96 15.21 12.15
CA ALA A 16 15.96 16.03 11.45
C ALA A 16 16.58 16.90 10.36
N LEU A 17 17.76 17.49 10.63
CA LEU A 17 18.50 18.29 9.66
C LEU A 17 19.03 17.43 8.51
N GLY A 18 19.57 16.24 8.80
CA GLY A 18 19.96 15.27 7.78
C GLY A 18 18.79 14.85 6.89
N TYR A 19 17.64 14.53 7.48
CA TYR A 19 16.44 14.15 6.73
C TYR A 19 15.95 15.27 5.80
N ALA A 20 16.00 16.53 6.24
CA ALA A 20 15.63 17.67 5.41
C ALA A 20 16.57 17.85 4.20
N LEU A 21 17.88 17.63 4.39
CA LEU A 21 18.88 17.72 3.31
C LEU A 21 18.73 16.59 2.29
N LEU A 22 18.44 15.36 2.74
CA LEU A 22 18.14 14.23 1.84
C LEU A 22 16.90 14.51 0.98
N ARG A 23 15.87 15.18 1.53
CA ARG A 23 14.65 15.50 0.79
C ARG A 23 14.86 16.58 -0.28
N SER A 24 15.78 17.53 -0.07
CA SER A 24 16.11 18.54 -1.09
C SER A 24 16.94 17.99 -2.27
N GLY A 25 17.60 16.84 -2.09
CA GLY A 25 18.38 16.18 -3.15
C GLY A 25 17.52 15.39 -4.15
N TRP A 26 16.23 15.19 -3.88
CA TRP A 26 15.31 14.45 -4.73
C TRP A 26 14.27 15.39 -5.36
N ASN A 27 14.72 16.45 -6.03
CA ASN A 27 13.83 17.30 -6.83
C ASN A 27 14.40 17.62 -8.23
N GLY A 28 15.23 16.74 -8.78
CA GLY A 28 15.83 16.93 -10.10
C GLY A 28 15.79 15.68 -10.99
N GLY A 29 15.03 15.78 -12.09
CA GLY A 29 15.12 14.98 -13.32
C GLY A 29 14.26 13.70 -13.35
N ALA A 30 13.49 13.37 -14.39
CA ALA A 30 13.59 13.75 -15.79
C ALA A 30 12.20 13.85 -16.45
N GLY A 31 11.99 14.95 -17.16
CA GLY A 31 11.08 14.99 -18.30
C GLY A 31 11.82 14.59 -19.58
N GLU A 32 11.02 14.26 -20.59
CA GLU A 32 11.34 13.86 -21.96
C GLU A 32 11.64 12.39 -22.20
N ASP A 33 10.60 11.69 -22.68
CA ASP A 33 10.70 10.74 -23.78
C ASP A 33 9.47 10.93 -24.69
N ARG A 34 9.58 11.76 -25.74
CA ARG A 34 8.70 11.68 -26.92
C ARG A 34 9.40 10.79 -27.95
N ALA A 35 8.81 9.65 -28.31
CA ALA A 35 8.88 9.10 -29.67
C ALA A 35 7.90 7.94 -29.87
N ALA A 36 7.42 7.85 -31.11
CA ALA A 36 6.40 6.95 -31.62
C ALA A 36 6.84 5.48 -31.76
N GLY A 37 5.84 4.58 -31.77
CA GLY A 37 5.77 3.49 -32.75
C GLY A 37 6.03 2.05 -32.26
N GLY A 38 5.02 1.18 -32.42
CA GLY A 38 5.21 -0.26 -32.61
C GLY A 38 4.08 -1.14 -32.04
N PRO A 39 3.42 -2.00 -32.85
CA PRO A 39 2.45 -2.97 -32.34
C PRO A 39 3.21 -4.18 -31.81
N GLY A 40 3.30 -4.30 -30.49
CA GLY A 40 4.00 -5.41 -29.83
C GLY A 40 3.16 -5.94 -28.67
N GLY A 41 2.57 -7.12 -28.87
CA GLY A 41 1.87 -7.85 -27.82
C GLY A 41 2.80 -8.16 -26.64
N GLY A 42 2.32 -7.89 -25.43
CA GLY A 42 3.10 -8.15 -24.21
C GLY A 42 2.30 -7.84 -22.96
N LYS A 43 1.58 -8.87 -22.47
CA LYS A 43 0.92 -9.06 -21.17
C LYS A 43 0.20 -7.83 -20.58
N ALA A 44 -1.13 -7.95 -20.44
CA ALA A 44 -1.93 -7.08 -19.59
C ALA A 44 -1.41 -7.15 -18.14
N GLY A 45 -0.40 -6.33 -17.83
CA GLY A 45 -0.13 -5.91 -16.46
C GLY A 45 -1.37 -5.17 -16.00
N ALA A 46 -1.83 -5.47 -14.78
CA ALA A 46 -2.84 -4.68 -14.11
C ALA A 46 -2.47 -3.20 -14.29
N GLY A 47 -3.29 -2.48 -15.04
CA GLY A 47 -3.03 -1.07 -15.35
C GLY A 47 -2.78 -0.35 -14.04
N ARG A 48 -1.65 0.37 -13.95
CA ARG A 48 -1.36 1.16 -12.77
C ARG A 48 -2.60 2.03 -12.52
N PRO A 49 -3.20 2.02 -11.32
CA PRO A 49 -4.38 2.82 -11.07
C PRO A 49 -4.08 4.27 -11.49
N ALA A 50 -5.03 4.88 -12.20
CA ALA A 50 -4.89 6.26 -12.63
C ALA A 50 -4.52 7.13 -11.43
N GLU A 51 -3.58 8.04 -11.61
CA GLU A 51 -3.06 8.88 -10.54
C GLU A 51 -4.23 9.62 -9.86
N GLY A 52 -4.48 9.30 -8.59
CA GLY A 52 -5.61 9.82 -7.80
C GLY A 52 -6.78 8.87 -7.52
N ALA A 53 -6.79 7.64 -8.06
CA ALA A 53 -7.82 6.66 -7.71
C ALA A 53 -7.65 6.13 -6.27
N ALA A 54 -8.76 5.97 -5.54
CA ALA A 54 -8.77 5.42 -4.19
C ALA A 54 -8.25 3.96 -4.18
N LEU A 55 -7.49 3.60 -3.14
CA LEU A 55 -6.95 2.26 -3.00
C LEU A 55 -8.06 1.30 -2.56
N ARG A 56 -8.12 0.10 -3.14
CA ARG A 56 -9.16 -0.89 -2.84
C ARG A 56 -8.54 -2.27 -2.88
N VAL A 57 -8.11 -2.76 -1.72
CA VAL A 57 -7.29 -3.96 -1.59
C VAL A 57 -8.16 -5.19 -1.32
N LEU A 58 -7.94 -6.26 -2.08
CA LEU A 58 -8.38 -7.61 -1.71
C LEU A 58 -7.26 -8.34 -0.94
N SER A 59 -7.44 -8.51 0.37
CA SER A 59 -6.47 -9.24 1.18
C SER A 59 -6.74 -10.74 1.14
N LEU A 60 -5.93 -11.46 0.37
CA LEU A 60 -6.10 -12.91 0.15
C LEU A 60 -5.37 -13.79 1.19
N SER A 61 -4.84 -13.19 2.27
CA SER A 61 -4.10 -13.89 3.31
C SER A 61 -4.38 -13.31 4.70
N PRO A 62 -4.67 -14.15 5.72
CA PRO A 62 -4.94 -13.67 7.08
C PRO A 62 -3.83 -12.77 7.66
N ASN A 63 -2.56 -13.17 7.51
CA ASN A 63 -1.44 -12.37 8.03
C ASN A 63 -1.33 -10.99 7.37
N VAL A 64 -1.62 -10.88 6.07
CA VAL A 64 -1.62 -9.59 5.36
C VAL A 64 -2.79 -8.73 5.85
N THR A 65 -3.97 -9.32 6.04
CA THR A 65 -5.12 -8.59 6.60
C THR A 65 -4.77 -7.99 7.95
N GLU A 66 -4.16 -8.77 8.85
CA GLU A 66 -3.74 -8.29 10.17
C GLU A 66 -2.74 -7.13 10.10
N ILE A 67 -1.77 -7.21 9.18
CA ILE A 67 -0.80 -6.14 8.95
C ILE A 67 -1.51 -4.87 8.46
N LEU A 68 -2.44 -4.97 7.50
CA LEU A 68 -3.19 -3.82 7.00
C LEU A 68 -3.99 -3.11 8.11
N PHE A 69 -4.66 -3.88 8.98
CA PHE A 69 -5.33 -3.32 10.15
C PHE A 69 -4.35 -2.64 11.10
N ARG A 70 -3.16 -3.22 11.35
CA ARG A 70 -2.13 -2.61 12.20
C ARG A 70 -1.55 -1.32 11.62
N LEU A 71 -1.57 -1.17 10.29
CA LEU A 71 -1.14 0.04 9.60
C LEU A 71 -2.24 1.11 9.52
N GLY A 72 -3.45 0.85 10.03
CA GLY A 72 -4.59 1.77 9.91
C GLY A 72 -5.13 1.89 8.48
N LEU A 73 -4.91 0.86 7.66
CA LEU A 73 -5.40 0.79 6.27
C LEU A 73 -6.68 -0.04 6.16
N ASP A 74 -7.47 -0.11 7.23
CA ASP A 74 -8.65 -0.95 7.26
C ASP A 74 -9.75 -0.45 6.32
N GLU A 75 -9.86 0.85 6.09
CA GLU A 75 -10.82 1.44 5.14
C GLU A 75 -10.52 1.06 3.68
N GLU A 76 -9.25 0.89 3.34
CA GLU A 76 -8.79 0.50 2.00
C GLU A 76 -9.06 -0.99 1.69
N ILE A 77 -9.45 -1.80 2.69
CA ILE A 77 -9.76 -3.23 2.50
C ILE A 77 -11.16 -3.37 1.90
N ALA A 78 -11.22 -3.68 0.61
CA ALA A 78 -12.44 -3.97 -0.13
C ALA A 78 -12.99 -5.37 0.17
N GLY A 79 -12.14 -6.33 0.50
CA GLY A 79 -12.55 -7.70 0.79
C GLY A 79 -11.42 -8.58 1.31
N VAL A 80 -11.80 -9.71 1.92
CA VAL A 80 -10.89 -10.65 2.57
C VAL A 80 -11.33 -12.09 2.34
N THR A 81 -10.49 -13.06 2.70
CA THR A 81 -10.88 -14.48 2.67
C THR A 81 -11.72 -14.89 3.89
N ASP A 82 -12.36 -16.07 3.79
CA ASP A 82 -13.13 -16.70 4.88
C ASP A 82 -12.30 -16.97 6.15
N PHE A 83 -10.97 -16.98 6.02
CA PHE A 83 -10.03 -17.25 7.10
C PHE A 83 -9.60 -15.99 7.87
N CYS A 84 -9.91 -14.81 7.35
CA CYS A 84 -9.53 -13.54 7.98
C CYS A 84 -10.54 -13.19 9.09
N ARG A 85 -10.14 -13.44 10.33
CA ARG A 85 -10.99 -13.29 11.53
C ARG A 85 -10.38 -12.39 12.61
N PHE A 86 -9.11 -12.02 12.45
CA PHE A 86 -8.38 -11.13 13.35
C PHE A 86 -7.89 -9.90 12.60
N PRO A 87 -7.94 -8.69 13.20
CA PRO A 87 -8.70 -8.37 14.41
C PRO A 87 -10.21 -8.60 14.23
N ALA A 88 -11.02 -8.52 15.28
CA ALA A 88 -12.46 -8.85 15.21
C ALA A 88 -13.19 -8.08 14.08
N ALA A 89 -12.78 -6.86 13.77
CA ALA A 89 -13.29 -6.07 12.66
C ALA A 89 -13.10 -6.73 11.27
N ALA A 90 -12.06 -7.55 11.08
CA ALA A 90 -11.82 -8.27 9.83
C ALA A 90 -12.92 -9.31 9.51
N ALA A 91 -13.63 -9.81 10.54
CA ALA A 91 -14.75 -10.73 10.35
C ALA A 91 -15.93 -10.07 9.62
N GLY A 92 -16.09 -8.74 9.76
CA GLY A 92 -17.14 -7.96 9.09
C GLY A 92 -16.83 -7.53 7.66
N LYS A 93 -15.60 -7.74 7.17
CA LYS A 93 -15.22 -7.39 5.80
C LYS A 93 -15.85 -8.35 4.78
N PRO A 94 -16.17 -7.90 3.56
CA PRO A 94 -16.72 -8.74 2.50
C PRO A 94 -15.86 -9.98 2.24
N LYS A 95 -16.51 -11.15 2.08
CA LYS A 95 -15.83 -12.43 1.90
C LYS A 95 -15.81 -12.86 0.43
N VAL A 96 -14.61 -13.10 -0.08
CA VAL A 96 -14.38 -13.56 -1.46
C VAL A 96 -14.11 -15.08 -1.55
N GLY A 97 -14.38 -15.81 -0.47
CA GLY A 97 -14.25 -17.27 -0.41
C GLY A 97 -12.94 -17.74 0.21
N ALA A 98 -12.69 -19.03 0.04
CA ALA A 98 -11.54 -19.72 0.61
C ALA A 98 -10.29 -19.51 -0.26
N ARG A 99 -9.10 -19.63 0.34
CA ARG A 99 -7.80 -19.47 -0.35
C ARG A 99 -7.68 -20.27 -1.66
N LEU A 100 -8.23 -21.48 -1.72
CA LEU A 100 -8.14 -22.36 -2.88
C LEU A 100 -9.40 -22.36 -3.76
N ASN A 101 -10.47 -21.70 -3.31
CA ASN A 101 -11.75 -21.65 -4.02
C ASN A 101 -12.37 -20.26 -3.85
N GLN A 102 -11.79 -19.29 -4.56
CA GLN A 102 -12.20 -17.90 -4.51
C GLN A 102 -13.37 -17.67 -5.48
N ASN A 103 -14.31 -16.82 -5.07
CA ASN A 103 -15.43 -16.41 -5.91
C ASN A 103 -15.02 -15.21 -6.75
N LEU A 104 -14.62 -15.45 -8.00
CA LEU A 104 -14.13 -14.42 -8.92
C LEU A 104 -15.18 -13.34 -9.21
N GLU A 105 -16.45 -13.73 -9.39
CA GLU A 105 -17.55 -12.79 -9.62
C GLU A 105 -17.67 -11.78 -8.47
N ARG A 106 -17.56 -12.25 -7.23
CA ARG A 106 -17.54 -11.36 -6.05
C ARG A 106 -16.28 -10.50 -6.00
N MET A 107 -15.13 -11.02 -6.41
CA MET A 107 -13.89 -10.22 -6.44
C MET A 107 -14.02 -9.04 -7.40
N PHE A 108 -14.53 -9.27 -8.62
CA PHE A 108 -14.72 -8.20 -9.60
C PHE A 108 -15.82 -7.22 -9.19
N ALA A 109 -16.92 -7.69 -8.60
CA ALA A 109 -18.00 -6.83 -8.11
C ALA A 109 -17.58 -5.86 -7.01
N LEU A 110 -16.45 -6.11 -6.33
CA LEU A 110 -15.89 -5.21 -5.32
C LEU A 110 -15.01 -4.10 -5.91
N GLU A 111 -14.77 -4.11 -7.23
CA GLU A 111 -13.95 -3.14 -7.96
C GLU A 111 -12.59 -2.88 -7.26
N PRO A 112 -11.78 -3.93 -7.03
CA PRO A 112 -10.50 -3.77 -6.37
C PRO A 112 -9.47 -3.15 -7.31
N THR A 113 -8.55 -2.39 -6.72
CA THR A 113 -7.41 -1.79 -7.43
C THR A 113 -6.08 -2.46 -7.08
N LEU A 114 -6.07 -3.33 -6.05
CA LEU A 114 -4.91 -4.13 -5.63
C LEU A 114 -5.30 -5.52 -5.11
#